data_AF-A0A651F4E8-F1
#
_entry.id   AF-A0A651F4E8-F1
#
_cell.length_a   1.000
_cell.length_b   1.000
_cell.length_c   1.000
_cell.angle_alpha   90.00
_cell.angle_beta   90.00
_cell.angle_gamma   90.00
#
_symmetry.space_group_name_H-M   'P 1'
#
loop_
_entity.id
_entity.type
_entity.pdbx_description
1 polymer ?
#
loop_
_entity_poly.entity_id
_entity_poly.type
_entity_poly.pdbx_seq_one_letter_code
_entity_poly.pdbx_strand_id
1 'polypeptide(L)'
;AAARRETAALGLRLARAGAAQLVSARERWGRAARLLESLSYARTLARGFAVVRTDGAVATRAAQIAPGATLDIAFADGSVKATAAGPRRPGPETKPPAKGEQGSLF
;
A
#
# COMPACT_ATOMS: atom_id res chain seq x y z
N ALA A 1 6.01 -62.80 13.72
CA ALA A 1 6.67 -62.15 12.55
C ALA A 1 5.70 -61.29 11.72
N ALA A 2 4.46 -61.74 11.48
CA ALA A 2 3.44 -61.01 10.72
C ALA A 2 3.06 -59.64 11.33
N ALA A 3 2.78 -59.56 12.64
CA ALA A 3 2.43 -58.30 13.31
C ALA A 3 3.48 -57.19 13.14
N ARG A 4 4.78 -57.52 13.14
CA ARG A 4 5.87 -56.54 12.90
C ARG A 4 5.91 -56.02 11.46
N ARG A 5 5.51 -56.83 10.48
CA ARG A 5 5.42 -56.40 9.08
C ARG A 5 4.22 -55.49 8.86
N GLU A 6 3.11 -55.80 9.51
CA GLU A 6 1.89 -55.00 9.45
C GLU A 6 2.09 -53.62 10.09
N THR A 7 2.71 -53.55 11.28
CA THR A 7 3.04 -52.25 11.90
C THR A 7 4.01 -51.44 11.05
N ALA A 8 5.02 -52.06 10.45
CA ALA A 8 5.93 -51.38 9.53
C ALA A 8 5.21 -50.86 8.28
N ALA A 9 4.29 -51.64 7.71
CA ALA A 9 3.49 -51.23 6.56
C ALA A 9 2.57 -50.04 6.90
N LEU A 10 1.92 -50.06 8.06
CA LEU A 10 1.10 -48.94 8.54
C LEU A 10 1.95 -47.69 8.79
N GLY A 11 3.13 -47.84 9.38
CA GLY A 11 4.08 -46.73 9.59
C GLY A 11 4.50 -46.06 8.28
N LEU A 12 4.82 -46.84 7.25
CA LEU A 12 5.15 -46.31 5.92
C LEU A 12 3.97 -45.59 5.27
N ARG A 13 2.75 -46.11 5.41
CA ARG A 13 1.53 -45.45 4.89
C ARG A 13 1.26 -44.15 5.61
N LEU A 14 1.40 -44.13 6.94
CA LEU A 14 1.24 -42.92 7.76
C LEU A 14 2.27 -41.85 7.37
N ALA A 15 3.54 -42.22 7.22
CA ALA A 15 4.60 -41.30 6.81
C ALA A 15 4.31 -40.67 5.44
N ARG A 16 3.88 -41.47 4.46
CA ARG A 16 3.51 -40.98 3.12
C ARG A 16 2.29 -40.07 3.17
N ALA A 17 1.25 -40.45 3.93
CA ALA A 17 0.05 -39.64 4.08
C ALA A 17 0.36 -38.29 4.76
N GLY A 18 1.18 -38.30 5.82
CA GLY A 18 1.62 -37.08 6.50
C GLY A 18 2.44 -36.17 5.59
N ALA A 19 3.40 -36.73 4.84
CA ALA A 19 4.18 -35.96 3.87
C ALA A 19 3.28 -35.33 2.78
N ALA A 20 2.33 -36.10 2.24
CA ALA A 20 1.39 -35.60 1.23
C ALA A 20 0.50 -34.48 1.79
N GLN A 21 0.04 -34.59 3.05
CA GLN A 21 -0.74 -33.53 3.69
C GLN A 21 0.07 -32.25 3.87
N LEU A 22 1.35 -32.33 4.27
CA LEU A 22 2.22 -31.17 4.42
C LEU A 22 2.48 -30.48 3.08
N VAL A 23 2.72 -31.25 2.01
CA VAL A 23 2.87 -30.70 0.65
C VAL A 23 1.59 -29.97 0.22
N SER A 24 0.43 -30.61 0.36
CA SER A 24 -0.85 -30.01 0.00
C SER A 24 -1.17 -28.75 0.82
N ALA A 25 -0.83 -28.75 2.11
CA ALA A 25 -0.92 -27.54 2.93
C ALA A 25 -0.02 -26.44 2.37
N ARG A 26 1.27 -26.71 2.15
CA ARG A 26 2.22 -25.72 1.64
C ARG A 26 1.79 -25.13 0.29
N GLU A 27 1.23 -25.93 -0.61
CA GLU A 27 0.69 -25.44 -1.88
C GLU A 27 -0.54 -24.54 -1.70
N ARG A 28 -1.45 -24.88 -0.78
CA ARG A 28 -2.60 -24.02 -0.45
C ARG A 28 -2.16 -22.68 0.13
N TRP A 29 -1.22 -22.70 1.08
CA TRP A 29 -0.63 -21.51 1.66
C TRP A 29 0.09 -20.66 0.60
N GLY A 30 0.89 -21.28 -0.28
CA GLY A 30 1.58 -20.58 -1.37
C GLY A 30 0.62 -19.92 -2.36
N ARG A 31 -0.51 -20.57 -2.67
CA ARG A 31 -1.57 -19.97 -3.50
C ARG A 31 -2.22 -18.76 -2.83
N ALA A 32 -2.59 -18.89 -1.56
CA ALA A 32 -3.17 -17.78 -0.80
C ALA A 32 -2.22 -16.59 -0.68
N ALA A 33 -0.93 -16.85 -0.43
CA ALA A 33 0.10 -15.81 -0.38
C ALA A 33 0.25 -15.07 -1.72
N ARG A 34 0.24 -15.77 -2.85
CA ARG A 34 0.27 -15.15 -4.19
C ARG A 34 -0.97 -14.31 -4.47
N LEU A 35 -2.14 -14.77 -4.04
CA LEU A 35 -3.38 -13.99 -4.16
C LEU A 35 -3.30 -12.72 -3.32
N LEU A 36 -2.90 -12.82 -2.05
CA LEU A 36 -2.70 -11.68 -1.17
C LEU A 36 -1.69 -10.69 -1.78
N GLU A 37 -0.60 -11.18 -2.33
CA GLU A 37 0.43 -10.37 -2.98
C GLU A 37 -0.11 -9.64 -4.22
N SER A 38 -0.97 -10.28 -5.01
CA SER A 38 -1.58 -9.69 -6.22
C SER A 38 -2.71 -8.72 -5.91
N LEU A 39 -3.46 -8.95 -4.84
CA LEU A 39 -4.63 -8.16 -4.45
C LEU A 39 -4.28 -7.06 -3.43
N SER A 40 -3.12 -7.14 -2.79
CA SER A 40 -2.66 -6.14 -1.85
C SER A 40 -2.15 -4.91 -2.59
N TYR A 41 -2.70 -3.75 -2.22
CA TYR A 41 -2.22 -2.44 -2.65
C TYR A 41 -0.76 -2.18 -2.24
N ALA A 42 -0.14 -3.03 -1.40
CA ALA A 42 1.27 -2.92 -1.01
C ALA A 42 2.24 -2.90 -2.19
N ARG A 43 1.99 -3.70 -3.25
CA ARG A 43 2.81 -3.62 -4.48
C ARG A 43 2.63 -2.30 -5.22
N THR A 44 1.42 -1.78 -5.22
CA THR A 44 1.12 -0.46 -5.80
C THR A 44 1.86 0.62 -5.02
N LEU A 45 1.88 0.55 -3.70
CA LEU A 45 2.66 1.46 -2.86
C LEU A 45 4.17 1.36 -3.14
N ALA A 46 4.70 0.14 -3.26
CA ALA A 46 6.11 -0.09 -3.58
C ALA A 46 6.54 0.48 -4.94
N ARG A 47 5.60 0.67 -5.88
CA ARG A 47 5.85 1.30 -7.17
C ARG A 47 5.82 2.84 -7.12
N GLY A 48 5.65 3.42 -5.94
CA GLY A 48 5.65 4.88 -5.73
C GLY A 48 4.27 5.54 -5.77
N PHE A 49 3.20 4.76 -5.65
CA PHE A 49 1.86 5.30 -5.43
C PHE A 49 1.58 5.48 -3.93
N ALA A 50 0.55 6.26 -3.61
CA ALA A 50 0.06 6.45 -2.25
C ALA A 50 -1.45 6.20 -2.18
N VAL A 51 -1.93 5.65 -1.05
CA VAL A 51 -3.36 5.55 -0.77
C VAL A 51 -3.74 6.67 0.18
N VAL A 52 -4.67 7.53 -0.24
CA VAL A 52 -5.17 8.64 0.57
C VAL A 52 -6.49 8.24 1.21
N ARG A 53 -6.61 8.47 2.52
CA ARG A 53 -7.85 8.31 3.27
C ARG A 53 -8.27 9.62 3.89
N THR A 54 -9.58 9.86 3.94
CA THR A 54 -10.22 10.92 4.72
C THR A 54 -11.33 10.28 5.52
N ASP A 55 -11.46 10.61 6.80
CA ASP A 55 -12.51 10.09 7.69
C ASP A 55 -12.64 8.56 7.67
N GLY A 56 -11.49 7.87 7.55
CA GLY A 56 -11.41 6.40 7.52
C GLY A 56 -11.71 5.74 6.17
N ALA A 57 -12.24 6.48 5.19
CA ALA A 57 -12.55 6.00 3.84
C ALA A 57 -11.45 6.37 2.83
N VAL A 58 -11.24 5.52 1.82
CA VAL A 58 -10.27 5.80 0.74
C VAL A 58 -10.84 6.88 -0.19
N ALA A 59 -10.10 7.97 -0.34
CA ALA A 59 -10.39 9.01 -1.32
C ALA A 59 -9.73 8.62 -2.66
N THR A 60 -10.53 8.40 -3.69
CA THR A 60 -10.06 8.08 -5.04
C THR A 60 -10.14 9.26 -6.00
N ARG A 61 -10.81 10.35 -5.60
CA ARG A 61 -10.95 11.59 -6.38
C ARG A 61 -10.67 12.80 -5.50
N ALA A 62 -10.01 13.81 -6.04
CA ALA A 62 -9.72 15.07 -5.33
C ALA A 62 -10.99 15.78 -4.83
N ALA A 63 -12.11 15.67 -5.57
CA ALA A 63 -13.40 16.25 -5.17
C ALA A 63 -14.01 15.64 -3.89
N GLN A 64 -13.51 14.48 -3.44
CA GLN A 64 -13.93 13.86 -2.17
C GLN A 64 -13.21 14.46 -0.96
N ILE A 65 -12.20 15.31 -1.18
CA ILE A 65 -11.38 15.90 -0.12
C ILE A 65 -11.81 17.35 0.06
N ALA A 66 -12.38 17.65 1.23
CA ALA A 66 -12.71 19.02 1.61
C ALA A 66 -11.44 19.79 2.02
N PRO A 67 -11.36 21.11 1.74
CA PRO A 67 -10.33 21.96 2.34
C PRO A 67 -10.36 21.85 3.87
N GLY A 68 -9.19 21.68 4.48
CA GLY A 68 -9.03 21.49 5.93
C GLY A 68 -9.24 20.05 6.40
N ALA A 69 -9.59 19.10 5.52
CA ALA A 69 -9.73 17.70 5.91
C ALA A 69 -8.41 17.11 6.38
N THR A 70 -8.47 16.25 7.41
CA THR A 70 -7.31 15.45 7.84
C THR A 70 -7.20 14.22 6.96
N LEU A 71 -6.04 14.05 6.35
CA LEU A 71 -5.73 12.97 5.44
C LEU A 71 -4.75 12.00 6.09
N ASP A 72 -5.04 10.71 5.99
CA ASP A 72 -4.07 9.66 6.26
C ASP A 72 -3.54 9.14 4.92
N ILE A 73 -2.26 9.36 4.65
CA ILE A 73 -1.60 8.98 3.40
C ILE A 73 -0.67 7.80 3.68
N ALA A 74 -0.99 6.65 3.08
CA ALA A 74 -0.19 5.44 3.21
C ALA A 74 0.81 5.31 2.05
N PHE A 75 2.06 5.02 2.41
CA PHE A 75 3.19 4.72 1.55
C PHE A 75 3.70 3.30 1.83
N ALA A 76 4.65 2.82 1.02
CA ALA A 76 5.18 1.45 1.15
C ALA A 76 5.87 1.20 2.50
N ASP A 77 6.41 2.24 3.12
CA ASP A 77 7.23 2.21 4.33
C ASP A 77 6.49 2.72 5.57
N GLY A 78 5.29 3.28 5.42
CA GLY A 78 4.56 3.84 6.55
C GLY A 78 3.35 4.66 6.16
N SER A 79 2.88 5.49 7.10
CA SER A 79 1.75 6.39 6.87
C SER A 79 2.04 7.75 7.49
N VAL A 80 1.59 8.81 6.81
CA VAL A 80 1.78 10.20 7.23
C VAL A 80 0.43 10.88 7.27
N LYS A 81 0.25 11.75 8.28
CA LYS A 81 -0.93 12.62 8.37
C LYS A 81 -0.67 13.93 7.64
N ALA A 82 -1.65 14.40 6.88
CA ALA A 82 -1.61 15.67 6.18
C ALA A 82 -2.94 16.42 6.35
N THR A 83 -2.92 17.73 6.10
CA THR A 83 -4.15 18.52 6.04
C THR A 83 -4.34 19.02 4.62
N ALA A 84 -5.53 18.82 4.05
CA ALA A 84 -5.85 19.26 2.71
C ALA A 84 -5.85 20.80 2.64
N ALA A 85 -4.87 21.38 1.95
CA ALA A 85 -4.94 22.78 1.59
C ALA A 85 -6.10 23.00 0.60
N GLY A 86 -6.83 24.11 0.74
CA GLY A 86 -7.84 24.50 -0.25
C GLY A 86 -7.22 24.75 -1.64
N PRO A 87 -8.04 24.84 -2.70
CA PRO A 87 -7.55 25.11 -4.04
C PRO A 87 -6.68 26.36 -4.04
N ARG A 88 -5.45 26.23 -4.55
CA ARG A 88 -4.56 27.38 -4.78
C ARG A 88 -5.24 28.29 -5.79
N ARG A 89 -5.82 29.39 -5.32
CA ARG A 89 -6.06 30.54 -6.20
C ARG A 89 -4.68 30.94 -6.74
N PRO A 90 -4.51 31.14 -8.06
CA PRO A 90 -3.32 31.80 -8.56
C PRO A 90 -3.25 33.16 -7.87
N GLY A 91 -2.34 33.31 -6.92
CA GLY A 91 -2.03 34.62 -6.36
C GLY A 91 -1.40 35.46 -7.49
N PRO A 92 -1.64 36.78 -7.52
CA PRO A 92 -0.97 37.64 -8.49
C PRO A 92 0.54 37.41 -8.38
N GLU A 93 1.18 37.04 -9.48
CA GLU A 93 2.63 37.06 -9.59
C GLU A 93 3.07 38.47 -9.21
N THR A 94 3.76 38.61 -8.08
CA THR A 94 4.39 39.87 -7.71
C THR A 94 5.47 40.13 -8.76
N LYS A 95 5.14 40.96 -9.76
CA LYS A 95 6.14 41.52 -10.67
C LYS A 95 7.23 42.16 -9.79
N PRO A 96 8.52 41.88 -10.05
CA PRO A 96 9.60 42.52 -9.32
C PRO A 96 9.43 44.05 -9.43
N PRO A 97 9.67 44.80 -8.34
CA PRO A 97 9.45 46.23 -8.34
C PRO A 97 10.25 46.88 -9.47
N ALA A 98 9.56 47.59 -10.34
CA ALA A 98 10.20 48.45 -11.32
C ALA A 98 11.05 49.45 -10.54
N LYS A 99 12.37 49.37 -10.73
CA LYS A 99 13.33 50.32 -10.20
C LYS A 99 13.00 51.68 -10.79
N GLY A 100 12.33 52.52 -10.01
CA GLY A 100 12.06 53.91 -10.35
C GLY A 100 13.29 54.79 -10.22
N GLU A 101 13.09 56.05 -10.60
CA GLU A 101 14.03 57.19 -10.61
C GLU A 101 14.81 57.30 -11.94
N GLN A 102 14.28 57.95 -12.98
CA GLN A 102 13.80 59.34 -13.02
C GLN A 102 14.78 60.32 -12.36
N GLY A 103 15.97 60.40 -12.94
CA GLY A 103 16.90 61.51 -12.75
C GLY A 103 16.38 62.76 -13.43
N SER A 104 15.84 63.65 -12.61
CA SER A 104 15.55 65.06 -12.79
C SER A 104 16.39 65.80 -13.85
N LEU A 105 15.68 66.57 -14.67
CA LEU A 105 16.02 67.90 -15.17
C LEU A 105 17.15 68.58 -14.36
N PHE A 106 18.31 68.81 -14.98
CA PHE A 106 19.15 70.02 -14.97
C PHE A 106 20.19 69.92 -16.08
#